data_AF-A0A7V4W7R8-F1
#
_entry.id   AF-A0A7V4W7R8-F1
#
_cell.length_a   1.000
_cell.length_b   1.000
_cell.length_c   1.000
_cell.angle_alpha   90.00
_cell.angle_beta   90.00
_cell.angle_gamma   90.00
#
_symmetry.space_group_name_H-M   'P 1'
#
loop_
_entity.id
_entity.type
_entity.pdbx_description
1 polymer ?
#
loop_
_entity_poly.entity_id
_entity_poly.type
_entity_poly.pdbx_seq_one_letter_code
_entity_poly.pdbx_strand_id
1 'polypeptide(L)' 'MEFNIFPTNLCKAIAAALHFDLPTDPTAPKLQELVRTLGPAGALREVSKLPEDSKLSREIVKYYGTIKDEFKP' A
#
# COMPACT_ATOMS: atom_id res chain seq x y z
N MET A 1 -14.73 -12.61 -3.46
CA MET A 1 -13.46 -13.37 -3.46
C MET A 1 -13.77 -14.72 -4.06
N GLU A 2 -13.32 -14.98 -5.28
CA GLU A 2 -13.76 -16.13 -6.10
C GLU A 2 -13.36 -17.50 -5.56
N PHE A 3 -12.39 -17.60 -4.64
CA PHE A 3 -11.84 -18.89 -4.17
C PHE A 3 -11.87 -19.10 -2.65
N ASN A 4 -12.61 -18.26 -1.90
CA ASN A 4 -12.66 -18.28 -0.42
C ASN A 4 -11.29 -18.19 0.28
N ILE A 5 -10.25 -17.71 -0.43
CA ILE A 5 -8.90 -17.47 0.10
C ILE A 5 -8.73 -15.96 0.28
N PHE A 6 -8.28 -15.56 1.47
CA PHE A 6 -7.88 -14.18 1.72
C PHE A 6 -6.38 -13.99 1.39
N PRO A 7 -6.01 -13.08 0.48
CA PRO A 7 -4.65 -13.01 -0.06
C PRO A 7 -3.70 -12.21 0.85
N THR A 8 -3.44 -12.71 2.05
CA THR A 8 -2.65 -12.02 3.09
C THR A 8 -1.26 -11.60 2.60
N ASN A 9 -0.54 -12.48 1.91
CA ASN A 9 0.81 -12.19 1.43
C ASN A 9 0.81 -11.12 0.34
N LEU A 10 -0.23 -11.09 -0.50
CA LEU A 10 -0.40 -10.01 -1.49
C LEU A 10 -0.64 -8.68 -0.80
N CYS A 11 -1.42 -8.66 0.29
CA CYS A 11 -1.65 -7.44 1.07
C CYS A 11 -0.33 -6.88 1.63
N LYS A 12 0.52 -7.74 2.19
CA LYS A 12 1.85 -7.35 2.70
C LYS A 12 2.76 -6.83 1.59
N ALA A 13 2.77 -7.49 0.43
CA ALA A 13 3.57 -7.05 -0.71
C ALA A 13 3.14 -5.67 -1.22
N ILE A 14 1.84 -5.42 -1.34
CA ILE A 14 1.31 -4.11 -1.74
C ILE A 14 1.64 -3.05 -0.67
N ALA A 15 1.50 -3.40 0.61
CA ALA A 15 1.85 -2.50 1.70
C ALA A 15 3.34 -2.11 1.69
N ALA A 16 4.24 -3.06 1.40
CA ALA A 16 5.67 -2.77 1.20
C ALA A 16 5.90 -1.90 -0.06
N ALA A 17 5.18 -2.17 -1.15
CA ALA A 17 5.29 -1.38 -2.39
C ALA A 17 4.86 0.09 -2.18
N LEU A 18 3.92 0.38 -1.29
CA LEU A 18 3.55 1.76 -0.94
C LEU A 18 4.68 2.51 -0.19
N HIS A 19 5.62 1.81 0.43
CA HIS A 19 6.84 2.39 1.02
C HIS A 19 7.99 2.51 0.03
N PHE A 20 7.82 2.06 -1.21
CA PHE A 20 8.88 2.09 -2.21
C PHE A 20 9.28 3.53 -2.55
N ASP A 21 10.52 3.89 -2.21
CA ASP A 21 11.09 5.21 -2.43
C ASP A 21 12.52 5.06 -2.99
N LEU A 22 12.61 4.84 -4.31
CA LEU A 22 13.88 4.76 -5.02
C LEU A 22 14.06 6.03 -5.88
N PRO A 23 15.05 6.90 -5.58
CA PRO A 23 15.21 8.18 -6.28
C PRO A 23 15.47 8.07 -7.79
N THR A 24 16.02 6.94 -8.24
CA THR A 24 16.27 6.68 -9.67
C THR A 24 15.05 6.14 -10.41
N ASP A 25 13.99 5.76 -9.69
CA ASP A 25 12.71 5.40 -10.29
C ASP A 25 11.85 6.67 -10.46
N PRO A 26 11.53 7.08 -11.70
CA PRO A 26 10.77 8.29 -11.95
C PRO A 26 9.32 8.24 -11.43
N THR A 27 8.80 7.05 -11.10
CA THR A 27 7.43 6.84 -10.62
C THR A 27 7.32 6.85 -9.10
N ALA A 28 8.41 6.55 -8.39
CA ALA A 28 8.44 6.53 -6.93
C ALA A 28 8.11 7.89 -6.28
N PRO A 29 8.64 9.05 -6.76
CA PRO A 29 8.30 10.35 -6.21
C PRO A 29 6.80 10.66 -6.27
N LYS A 30 6.13 10.27 -7.35
CA LYS A 30 4.68 10.48 -7.51
C LYS A 30 3.88 9.63 -6.53
N LEU A 31 4.29 8.38 -6.31
CA LEU A 31 3.65 7.52 -5.31
C LEU A 31 3.83 8.10 -3.89
N GLN A 32 5.04 8.52 -3.56
CA GLN A 32 5.32 9.11 -2.25
C GLN A 32 4.57 10.44 -2.04
N GLU A 33 4.40 11.24 -3.08
CA GLU A 33 3.56 12.44 -3.03
C GLU A 33 2.08 12.10 -2.73
N LEU A 34 1.52 11.09 -3.40
CA LEU A 34 0.16 10.61 -3.12
C LEU A 34 0.01 10.11 -1.67
N VAL A 35 0.99 9.35 -1.17
CA VAL A 35 0.99 8.87 0.22
C VAL A 35 1.06 10.03 1.21
N ARG A 36 1.85 11.06 0.92
CA ARG A 36 1.97 12.26 1.78
C ARG A 36 0.72 13.13 1.77
N THR A 37 0.03 13.23 0.64
CA THR A 37 -1.12 14.14 0.46
C THR A 37 -2.45 13.49 0.83
N LEU A 38 -2.65 12.21 0.48
CA LEU A 38 -3.91 11.48 0.65
C LEU A 38 -3.84 10.40 1.73
N GLY A 39 -2.66 10.15 2.29
CA GLY A 39 -2.41 9.00 3.16
C GLY A 39 -2.35 7.67 2.41
N PRO A 40 -2.00 6.56 3.09
CA PRO A 40 -1.84 5.25 2.46
C PRO A 40 -3.14 4.71 1.85
N ALA A 41 -4.30 4.99 2.45
CA ALA A 41 -5.60 4.55 1.94
C ALA A 41 -5.98 5.27 0.63
N GLY A 42 -5.81 6.59 0.58
CA GLY A 42 -6.10 7.38 -0.61
C GLY A 42 -5.10 7.11 -1.73
N ALA A 43 -3.81 6.96 -1.42
CA ALA A 43 -2.80 6.57 -2.38
C ALA A 43 -3.11 5.20 -3.01
N LEU A 44 -3.46 4.20 -2.18
CA LEU A 44 -3.86 2.87 -2.66
C LEU A 44 -5.06 2.95 -3.61
N ARG A 45 -6.11 3.70 -3.22
CA ARG A 45 -7.28 3.92 -4.09
C ARG A 45 -6.88 4.53 -5.43
N GLU A 46 -6.02 5.54 -5.43
CA GLU A 46 -5.63 6.22 -6.66
C GLU A 46 -4.88 5.33 -7.63
N VAL A 47 -3.95 4.50 -7.13
CA VAL A 47 -3.09 3.64 -7.97
C VAL A 47 -3.76 2.33 -8.37
N SER A 48 -4.54 1.71 -7.48
CA SER A 48 -5.10 0.37 -7.72
C SER A 48 -6.60 0.38 -8.00
N LYS A 49 -7.27 1.53 -7.86
CA LYS A 49 -8.73 1.71 -7.97
C LYS A 49 -9.52 0.79 -7.03
N LEU A 50 -8.89 0.35 -5.93
CA LEU A 50 -9.57 -0.42 -4.89
C LEU A 50 -10.43 0.51 -4.02
N PRO A 51 -11.67 0.13 -3.67
CA PRO A 51 -12.48 0.89 -2.73
C PRO A 51 -11.82 0.95 -1.36
N GLU A 52 -11.80 2.14 -0.74
CA GLU A 52 -11.19 2.36 0.58
C GLU A 52 -11.87 1.54 1.68
N ASP A 53 -13.19 1.32 1.54
CA ASP A 53 -14.01 0.58 2.50
C ASP A 53 -13.89 -0.94 2.35
N SER A 54 -13.18 -1.44 1.33
CA SER A 54 -13.02 -2.87 1.11
C SER A 54 -12.15 -3.52 2.19
N LYS A 55 -12.47 -4.78 2.52
CA LYS A 55 -11.66 -5.58 3.45
C LYS A 55 -10.19 -5.67 3.02
N LEU A 56 -9.94 -5.70 1.70
CA LEU A 56 -8.60 -5.76 1.14
C LEU A 56 -7.80 -4.47 1.43
N SER A 57 -8.40 -3.31 1.12
CA SER A 57 -7.77 -2.00 1.36
C SER A 57 -7.46 -1.77 2.83
N ARG A 58 -8.38 -2.13 3.73
CA ARG A 58 -8.17 -2.02 5.18
C ARG A 58 -6.99 -2.88 5.66
N GLU A 59 -6.87 -4.11 5.16
CA GLU A 59 -5.76 -4.99 5.55
C GLU A 59 -4.41 -4.51 5.00
N ILE A 60 -4.37 -3.99 3.76
CA ILE A 60 -3.17 -3.38 3.18
C ILE A 60 -2.72 -2.17 4.01
N VAL A 61 -3.63 -1.26 4.35
CA VAL A 61 -3.31 -0.05 5.14
C VAL A 61 -2.83 -0.41 6.55
N LYS A 62 -3.40 -1.45 7.15
CA LYS A 62 -2.91 -2.00 8.42
C LYS A 62 -1.47 -2.49 8.29
N TYR A 63 -1.15 -3.31 7.29
CA TYR A 63 0.22 -3.76 7.05
C TYR A 63 1.18 -2.63 6.71
N TYR A 64 0.71 -1.59 6.00
CA TYR A 64 1.52 -0.42 5.70
C TYR A 64 2.03 0.24 7.00
N GLY A 65 1.18 0.35 8.02
CA GLY A 65 1.57 0.88 9.33
C GLY A 65 2.60 0.01 10.06
N THR A 66 2.48 -1.32 10.00
CA THR A 66 3.39 -2.24 10.72
C THR A 66 4.75 -2.39 10.04
N ILE A 67 4.76 -2.37 8.71
CA ILE A 67 5.96 -2.56 7.89
C ILE A 67 7.01 -1.48 8.15
N LYS A 68 6.58 -0.25 8.49
CA LYS A 68 7.49 0.85 8.80
C LYS A 68 8.37 0.57 10.03
N ASP A 69 7.91 -0.26 10.95
CA ASP A 69 8.70 -0.69 12.11
C ASP A 69 9.57 -1.91 11.81
N GLU A 70 9.19 -2.75 10.84
CA GLU A 70 9.94 -3.95 10.44
C GLU A 70 11.16 -3.64 9.57
N PHE A 71 11.17 -2.53 8.82
CA PHE A 71 12.28 -2.12 7.95
C PHE A 71 13.06 -0.90 8.45
N LYS A 72 13.09 -0.64 9.77
CA LYS A 72 14.05 0.33 10.33
C LYS A 72 15.47 -0.21 10.10
N PRO A 73 16.38 0.59 9.52
CA PRO A 73 17.78 0.20 9.35
C PRO A 73 18.49 -0.01 10.68
#